data_AF-A0AAQ4FI92-F1
#
_entry.id   AF-A0AAQ4FI92-F1
#
_cell.length_a   1.000
_cell.length_b   1.000
_cell.length_c   1.000
_cell.angle_alpha   90.00
_cell.angle_beta   90.00
_cell.angle_gamma   90.00
#
_symmetry.space_group_name_H-M   'P 1'
#
loop_
_entity.id
_entity.type
_entity.pdbx_description
1 polymer ?
#
loop_
_entity_poly.entity_id
_entity_poly.type
_entity_poly.pdbx_seq_one_letter_code
_entity_poly.pdbx_strand_id
1 'polypeptide(L)'
;ANFLHLQVDLVVGYGPVANISHLGPPLSLLIPFTPVIAPIVSPFTRAGYVGLNKGLSELLSGLCNFLDGQVCSLVITITAFSSPYQLNETRVPMYVGHFPLGTTLQNLRHYYQVNSDKFQYN
;
A
#
# COMPACT_ATOMS: atom_id res chain seq x y z
N ALA A 1 -21.76 -24.29 30.82
CA ALA A 1 -20.72 -23.30 30.47
C ALA A 1 -20.02 -23.81 29.22
N ASN A 2 -20.33 -23.24 28.04
CA ASN A 2 -19.77 -23.70 26.78
C ASN A 2 -18.38 -23.08 26.57
N PHE A 3 -17.37 -23.94 26.55
CA PHE A 3 -16.00 -23.62 26.18
C PHE A 3 -15.96 -23.12 24.72
N LEU A 4 -15.77 -21.82 24.53
CA LEU A 4 -15.28 -21.29 23.27
C LEU A 4 -13.77 -21.55 23.22
N HIS A 5 -13.35 -22.58 22.48
CA HIS A 5 -11.96 -22.72 22.06
C HIS A 5 -11.65 -21.55 21.12
N LEU A 6 -10.97 -20.51 21.61
CA LEU A 6 -10.39 -19.49 20.74
C LEU A 6 -9.38 -20.20 19.81
N GLN A 7 -9.57 -20.05 18.49
CA GLN A 7 -8.76 -20.72 17.46
C GLN A 7 -7.37 -20.11 17.28
N VAL A 8 -7.03 -19.06 18.04
CA VAL A 8 -5.78 -18.32 17.90
C VAL A 8 -5.15 -18.14 19.27
N ASP A 9 -3.97 -18.71 19.46
CA ASP A 9 -3.21 -18.64 20.72
C ASP A 9 -2.38 -17.35 20.84
N LEU A 10 -1.94 -16.76 19.73
CA LEU A 10 -1.16 -15.51 19.71
C LEU A 10 -1.29 -14.78 18.36
N VAL A 11 -1.55 -13.46 18.41
CA VAL A 11 -1.48 -12.56 17.25
C VAL A 11 -0.34 -11.57 17.45
N VAL A 12 0.64 -11.57 16.54
CA VAL A 12 1.75 -10.61 16.52
C VAL A 12 1.53 -9.62 15.37
N GLY A 13 1.23 -8.36 15.70
CA GLY A 13 1.02 -7.29 14.73
C GLY A 13 2.25 -6.43 14.54
N TYR A 14 2.96 -6.58 13.42
CA TYR A 14 4.03 -5.66 13.03
C TYR A 14 3.42 -4.45 12.30
N GLY A 15 3.43 -3.28 12.95
CA GLY A 15 2.78 -2.07 12.43
C GLY A 15 1.25 -2.20 12.35
N PRO A 16 0.55 -2.43 13.48
CA PRO A 16 -0.90 -2.63 13.46
C PRO A 16 -1.62 -1.35 13.03
N VAL A 17 -2.53 -1.47 12.06
CA VAL A 17 -3.34 -0.36 11.55
C VAL A 17 -4.80 -0.64 11.85
N ALA A 18 -5.37 0.12 12.79
CA ALA A 18 -6.80 0.08 13.10
C ALA A 18 -7.49 1.39 12.69
N ASN A 19 -6.93 2.52 13.11
CA ASN A 19 -7.40 3.85 12.71
C ASN A 19 -6.25 4.60 12.03
N ILE A 20 -6.59 5.40 11.03
CA ILE A 20 -5.64 6.17 10.23
C ILE A 20 -5.86 7.69 10.31
N SER A 21 -6.77 8.16 11.19
CA SER A 21 -7.09 9.58 11.38
C SER A 21 -5.91 10.47 11.82
N HIS A 22 -4.82 9.86 12.32
CA HIS A 22 -3.61 10.56 12.78
C HIS A 22 -2.34 10.12 12.03
N LEU A 23 -2.48 9.65 10.78
CA LEU A 23 -1.32 9.32 9.97
C LEU A 23 -0.41 10.54 9.74
N GLY A 24 0.89 10.29 9.73
CA GLY A 24 1.88 11.25 9.27
C GLY A 24 1.90 11.39 7.73
N PRO A 25 2.47 12.47 7.20
CA PRO A 25 2.77 12.56 5.78
C PRO A 25 3.78 11.46 5.37
N PRO A 26 3.74 10.98 4.11
CA PRO A 26 2.93 11.46 2.98
C PRO A 26 1.50 10.89 2.89
N LEU A 27 1.14 9.84 3.65
CA LEU A 27 -0.18 9.19 3.49
C LEU A 27 -1.36 10.08 3.86
N SER A 28 -1.22 10.89 4.89
CA SER A 28 -2.27 11.82 5.30
C SER A 28 -2.66 12.78 4.18
N LEU A 29 -1.75 13.04 3.23
CA LEU A 29 -2.04 13.81 2.02
C LEU A 29 -2.70 12.97 0.93
N LEU A 30 -2.37 11.69 0.78
CA LEU A 30 -2.87 10.86 -0.33
C LEU A 30 -4.29 10.31 -0.09
N ILE A 31 -4.61 9.96 1.15
CA ILE A 31 -5.91 9.37 1.51
C ILE A 31 -7.11 10.24 1.08
N PRO A 32 -7.15 11.56 1.35
CA PRO A 32 -8.29 12.40 0.98
C PRO A 32 -8.46 12.60 -0.54
N PHE A 33 -7.47 12.25 -1.37
CA PHE A 33 -7.60 12.33 -2.83
C PHE A 33 -8.31 11.13 -3.46
N THR A 34 -8.54 10.05 -2.68
CA THR A 34 -9.24 8.85 -3.17
C THR A 34 -10.56 9.15 -3.89
N PRO A 35 -11.51 9.97 -3.37
CA PRO A 35 -12.76 10.28 -4.08
C PRO A 35 -12.55 11.03 -5.40
N VAL A 36 -11.43 11.75 -5.56
CA VAL A 36 -11.08 12.47 -6.80
C VAL A 36 -10.50 11.50 -7.84
N ILE A 37 -9.62 10.59 -7.41
CA ILE A 37 -8.90 9.69 -8.30
C ILE A 37 -9.77 8.49 -8.72
N ALA A 38 -10.62 7.98 -7.83
CA ALA A 38 -11.46 6.83 -8.09
C ALA A 38 -12.33 6.94 -9.36
N PRO A 39 -13.04 8.05 -9.65
CA PRO A 39 -13.82 8.18 -10.89
C PRO A 39 -12.94 8.32 -12.14
N ILE A 40 -11.73 8.85 -12.02
CA ILE A 40 -10.78 8.97 -13.15
C ILE A 40 -10.22 7.60 -13.53
N VAL A 41 -9.92 6.78 -12.52
CA VAL A 41 -9.26 5.48 -12.70
C VAL A 41 -10.26 4.36 -12.97
N SER A 42 -11.52 4.47 -12.51
CA SER A 42 -12.53 3.42 -12.69
C SER A 42 -12.71 2.90 -14.12
N PRO A 43 -12.67 3.72 -15.19
CA PRO A 43 -12.82 3.21 -16.57
C PRO A 43 -11.61 2.39 -17.03
N PHE A 44 -10.45 2.60 -16.42
CA PHE A 44 -9.19 1.91 -16.76
C PHE A 44 -8.96 0.65 -15.92
N THR A 45 -9.84 0.37 -14.96
CA THR A 45 -9.74 -0.79 -14.07
C THR A 45 -10.71 -1.88 -14.47
N ARG A 46 -10.25 -3.13 -14.54
CA ARG A 46 -11.16 -4.28 -14.66
C ARG A 46 -11.65 -4.66 -13.27
N ALA A 47 -12.97 -4.64 -13.07
CA ALA A 47 -13.61 -4.92 -11.78
C ALA A 47 -13.10 -4.05 -10.62
N GLY A 48 -12.59 -2.84 -10.90
CA GLY A 48 -12.06 -1.94 -9.87
C GLY A 48 -10.67 -2.31 -9.34
N TYR A 49 -9.94 -3.22 -9.98
CA TYR A 49 -8.57 -3.58 -9.59
C TYR A 49 -7.54 -2.58 -10.14
N VAL A 50 -6.70 -2.06 -9.24
CA VAL A 50 -5.57 -1.16 -9.53
C VAL A 50 -4.29 -1.86 -9.10
N GLY A 51 -3.42 -2.22 -10.04
CA GLY A 51 -2.18 -2.94 -9.71
C GLY A 51 -1.20 -3.03 -10.87
N LEU A 52 -0.03 -3.57 -10.56
CA LEU A 52 1.03 -3.80 -11.55
C LEU A 52 0.73 -5.09 -12.33
N ASN A 53 0.87 -5.04 -13.65
CA ASN A 53 0.94 -6.25 -14.48
C ASN A 53 2.41 -6.65 -14.67
N LYS A 54 2.64 -7.88 -15.17
CA LYS A 54 3.99 -8.43 -15.35
C LYS A 54 4.92 -7.53 -16.18
N GLY A 55 4.43 -6.99 -17.29
CA GLY A 55 5.23 -6.12 -18.16
C GLY A 55 5.60 -4.79 -17.49
N LEU A 56 4.68 -4.18 -16.75
CA LEU A 56 4.94 -2.96 -16.00
C LEU A 56 5.90 -3.20 -14.81
N SER A 57 5.75 -4.34 -14.13
CA SER A 57 6.64 -4.81 -13.07
C SER A 57 8.09 -4.98 -13.57
N GLU A 58 8.28 -5.66 -14.70
CA GLU A 58 9.59 -5.85 -15.32
C GLU A 58 10.19 -4.52 -15.79
N LEU A 59 9.37 -3.64 -16.37
CA LEU A 59 9.79 -2.30 -16.79
C LEU A 59 10.28 -1.46 -15.59
N LEU A 60 9.51 -1.43 -14.50
CA LEU A 60 9.87 -0.68 -13.30
C LEU A 60 11.14 -1.23 -12.65
N SER A 61 11.30 -2.56 -12.59
CA SER A 61 12.53 -3.20 -12.11
C SER A 61 13.74 -2.85 -12.97
N GLY A 62 13.59 -2.89 -14.30
CA GLY A 62 14.63 -2.47 -15.25
C GLY A 62 15.02 -1.01 -15.09
N LEU A 63 14.04 -0.10 -14.96
CA LEU A 63 14.28 1.32 -14.71
C LEU A 63 15.03 1.54 -13.38
N CYS A 64 14.67 0.82 -12.32
CA CYS A 64 15.36 0.92 -11.04
C CYS A 64 16.79 0.41 -11.06
N ASN A 65 17.07 -0.65 -11.83
CA ASN A 65 18.44 -1.11 -12.07
C ASN A 65 19.26 -0.07 -12.84
N PHE A 66 18.66 0.62 -13.82
CA PHE A 66 19.34 1.62 -14.63
C PHE A 66 19.65 2.92 -13.85
N LEU A 67 18.76 3.33 -12.94
CA LEU A 67 18.88 4.57 -12.16
C LEU A 67 19.69 4.43 -10.86
N ASP A 68 20.52 3.38 -10.75
CA ASP A 68 21.36 3.07 -9.57
C ASP A 68 20.56 3.04 -8.24
N GLY A 69 19.29 2.63 -8.31
CA GLY A 69 18.42 2.43 -7.15
C GLY A 69 17.98 3.68 -6.38
N GLN A 70 18.64 4.85 -6.47
CA GLN A 70 18.35 6.00 -5.59
C GLN A 70 16.94 6.59 -5.77
N VAL A 71 16.51 6.82 -7.02
CA VAL A 71 15.16 7.32 -7.32
C VAL A 71 14.10 6.33 -6.85
N CYS A 72 14.35 5.04 -7.06
CA CYS A 72 13.44 3.99 -6.64
C CYS A 72 13.44 3.77 -5.13
N SER A 73 14.55 4.06 -4.46
CA SER A 73 14.66 4.04 -2.99
C SER A 73 13.77 5.11 -2.37
N LEU A 74 13.67 6.29 -3.00
CA LEU A 74 12.73 7.32 -2.57
C LEU A 74 11.27 6.87 -2.73
N VAL A 75 10.93 6.31 -3.90
CA VAL A 75 9.57 5.82 -4.17
C VAL A 75 9.16 4.74 -3.17
N ILE A 76 10.01 3.75 -2.91
CA ILE A 76 9.70 2.68 -1.96
C ILE A 76 9.62 3.21 -0.52
N THR A 77 10.49 4.14 -0.13
CA THR A 77 10.47 4.78 1.20
C THR A 77 9.17 5.54 1.43
N ILE A 78 8.70 6.28 0.43
CA ILE A 78 7.44 7.05 0.49
C ILE A 78 6.22 6.13 0.53
N THR A 79 6.23 5.04 -0.23
CA THR A 79 5.05 4.17 -0.42
C THR A 79 4.95 3.04 0.61
N ALA A 80 6.07 2.56 1.13
CA ALA A 80 6.14 1.48 2.12
C ALA A 80 6.46 1.96 3.54
N PHE A 81 6.63 3.27 3.75
CA PHE A 81 6.95 3.88 5.06
C PHE A 81 8.21 3.31 5.71
N SER A 82 9.17 2.87 4.88
CA SER A 82 10.44 2.34 5.35
C SER A 82 11.42 3.47 5.64
N SER A 83 12.34 3.27 6.59
CA SER A 83 13.49 4.15 6.75
C SER A 83 14.48 3.91 5.60
N PRO A 84 15.01 4.96 4.93
CA PRO A 84 16.03 4.78 3.89
C PRO A 84 17.30 4.13 4.47
N TYR A 85 17.61 4.34 5.75
CA TYR A 85 18.77 3.74 6.43
C TYR A 85 18.61 2.23 6.69
N GLN A 86 17.39 1.71 6.62
CA GLN A 86 17.08 0.29 6.81
C GLN A 86 16.86 -0.43 5.47
N LEU A 87 16.86 0.32 4.37
CA LEU A 87 16.60 -0.20 3.04
C LEU A 87 17.90 -0.71 2.41
N ASN A 88 17.89 -1.96 1.93
CA ASN A 88 18.98 -2.46 1.11
C ASN A 88 18.83 -1.97 -0.34
N GLU A 89 19.57 -0.92 -0.70
CA GLU A 89 19.50 -0.25 -2.01
C GLU A 89 19.78 -1.20 -3.18
N THR A 90 20.70 -2.16 -3.00
CA THR A 90 21.02 -3.16 -4.05
C THR A 90 19.85 -4.07 -4.41
N ARG A 91 18.82 -4.14 -3.55
CA ARG A 91 17.63 -4.98 -3.72
C ARG A 91 16.39 -4.19 -4.14
N VAL A 92 16.47 -2.87 -4.22
CA VAL A 92 15.36 -1.98 -4.61
C VAL A 92 14.72 -2.34 -5.96
N PRO A 93 15.47 -2.72 -7.00
CA PRO A 93 14.89 -3.17 -8.25
C PRO A 93 13.98 -4.39 -8.11
N MET A 94 14.26 -5.27 -7.14
CA MET A 94 13.39 -6.41 -6.84
C MET A 94 12.14 -5.95 -6.06
N TYR A 95 12.31 -5.08 -5.06
CA TYR A 95 11.18 -4.58 -4.26
C TYR A 95 10.16 -3.85 -5.14
N VAL A 96 10.61 -2.92 -6.00
CA VAL A 96 9.73 -2.15 -6.89
C VAL A 96 9.13 -3.03 -8.00
N GLY A 97 9.84 -4.07 -8.43
CA GLY A 97 9.27 -5.06 -9.36
C GLY A 97 8.07 -5.79 -8.77
N HIS A 98 8.03 -6.03 -7.45
CA HIS A 98 6.96 -6.81 -6.82
C HIS A 98 5.94 -5.98 -6.04
N PHE A 99 6.26 -4.74 -5.68
CA PHE A 99 5.41 -3.88 -4.86
C PHE A 99 5.08 -2.57 -5.58
N PRO A 100 3.82 -2.12 -5.57
CA PRO A 100 2.63 -2.77 -5.00
C PRO A 100 2.03 -3.82 -5.94
N LEU A 101 1.58 -4.96 -5.40
CA LEU A 101 0.88 -5.99 -6.19
C LEU A 101 -0.44 -5.47 -6.76
N GLY A 102 -1.12 -4.62 -5.99
CA GLY A 102 -2.37 -3.98 -6.35
C GLY A 102 -3.42 -4.04 -5.24
N THR A 103 -4.51 -3.33 -5.45
CA THR A 103 -5.66 -3.28 -4.54
C THR A 103 -6.92 -2.95 -5.32
N THR A 104 -8.07 -2.90 -4.66
CA THR A 104 -9.33 -2.50 -5.29
C THR A 104 -9.67 -1.05 -4.98
N LEU A 105 -10.40 -0.39 -5.89
CA LEU A 105 -10.99 0.93 -5.65
C LEU A 105 -11.89 0.92 -4.41
N GLN A 106 -12.56 -0.20 -4.13
CA GLN A 106 -13.36 -0.37 -2.92
C GLN A 106 -12.50 -0.31 -1.66
N ASN A 107 -11.35 -0.98 -1.65
CA ASN A 107 -10.41 -0.92 -0.53
C ASN A 107 -9.90 0.50 -0.32
N LEU A 108 -9.52 1.22 -1.39
CA LEU A 108 -9.10 2.62 -1.28
C LEU A 108 -10.20 3.50 -0.68
N ARG A 109 -11.46 3.35 -1.11
CA ARG A 109 -12.60 4.06 -0.52
C ARG A 109 -12.78 3.73 0.95
N HIS A 110 -12.56 2.48 1.35
CA HIS A 110 -12.62 2.07 2.75
C HIS A 110 -11.54 2.78 3.59
N TYR A 111 -10.30 2.89 3.10
CA TYR A 111 -9.28 3.70 3.78
C TYR A 111 -9.69 5.17 3.90
N TYR A 112 -10.30 5.75 2.88
CA TYR A 112 -10.86 7.10 2.98
C TYR A 112 -11.93 7.22 4.10
N GLN A 113 -12.83 6.24 4.21
CA GLN A 113 -13.84 6.20 5.28
C GLN A 113 -13.20 6.10 6.67
N VAL A 114 -12.23 5.20 6.87
CA VAL A 114 -11.54 5.03 8.16
C VAL A 114 -10.78 6.30 8.57
N ASN A 115 -10.35 7.11 7.62
CA ASN A 115 -9.73 8.41 7.92
C ASN A 115 -10.74 9.47 8.38
N SER A 116 -11.95 9.45 7.83
CA SER A 116 -13.01 10.43 8.15
C SER A 116 -13.88 10.02 9.34
N ASP A 117 -14.00 8.72 9.59
CA ASP A 117 -14.89 8.12 10.58
C ASP A 117 -14.12 7.19 11.55
N LYS A 118 -14.80 6.16 12.09
CA LYS A 118 -14.24 5.18 13.02
C LYS A 118 -13.84 3.91 12.28
N PHE A 119 -12.90 3.17 12.84
CA PHE A 119 -12.63 1.80 12.43
C PHE A 119 -13.88 0.93 12.59
N GLN A 120 -14.42 0.46 11.46
CA GLN A 120 -15.64 -0.33 11.40
C GLN A 120 -15.55 -1.33 10.26
N TYR A 121 -16.22 -2.47 10.40
CA TYR A 121 -16.40 -3.45 9.33
C TYR A 121 -17.56 -2.99 8.44
N ASN A 122 -17.32 -2.87 7.13
CA ASN A 122 -18.34 -2.56 6.12
C ASN A 122 -19.19 -3.79 5.77
#